data_AF-A0A4R0XTC1-F1
#
_entry.id   AF-A0A4R0XTC1-F1
#
_cell.length_a   1.000
_cell.length_b   1.000
_cell.length_c   1.000
_cell.angle_alpha   90.00
_cell.angle_beta   90.00
_cell.angle_gamma   90.00
#
_symmetry.space_group_name_H-M   'P 1'
#
loop_
_entity.id
_entity.type
_entity.pdbx_description
1 polymer ?
#
loop_
_entity_poly.entity_id
_entity_poly.type
_entity_poly.pdbx_seq_one_letter_code
_entity_poly.pdbx_strand_id
1 'polypeptide(L)'
;MLNFLIFLIIGSSIFSNAIASEQFVCKTSTHIVTVNLLSPGKYQYIAWNKPKSITKKPDKVIVGGKKITEGTGVCRYTRWEFNNSNVQYIVSTPATCTEGIPPSNATGQLAVFINDEHKKSWWCLE
;
A
#
# COMPACT_ATOMS: atom_id res chain seq x y z
N MET A 1 4.58 -23.86 60.83
CA MET A 1 3.55 -23.45 59.86
C MET A 1 3.94 -22.07 59.32
N LEU A 2 4.28 -21.94 58.04
CA LEU A 2 3.64 -21.01 57.09
C LEU A 2 4.41 -21.09 55.76
N ASN A 3 3.74 -21.66 54.76
CA ASN A 3 4.27 -21.99 53.44
C ASN A 3 4.07 -20.77 52.52
N PHE A 4 5.14 -20.18 51.99
CA PHE A 4 5.05 -19.06 51.05
C PHE A 4 4.82 -19.62 49.63
N LEU A 5 3.56 -19.59 49.18
CA LEU A 5 3.18 -19.87 47.80
C LEU A 5 3.46 -18.65 46.93
N ILE A 6 4.51 -18.73 46.10
CA ILE A 6 4.81 -17.75 45.05
C ILE A 6 3.87 -18.03 43.87
N PHE A 7 2.87 -17.17 43.67
CA PHE A 7 2.02 -17.18 42.48
C PHE A 7 2.81 -16.64 41.27
N LEU A 8 3.17 -17.54 40.35
CA LEU A 8 3.64 -17.20 39.02
C LEU A 8 2.46 -16.68 38.19
N ILE A 9 2.36 -15.36 38.03
CA ILE A 9 1.42 -14.74 37.10
C ILE A 9 1.99 -14.92 35.69
N ILE A 10 1.49 -15.91 34.97
CA ILE A 10 1.75 -16.09 33.54
C ILE A 10 0.97 -14.97 32.82
N GLY A 11 1.65 -13.89 32.48
CA GLY A 11 1.10 -12.82 31.65
C GLY A 11 0.90 -13.32 30.22
N SER A 12 -0.34 -13.68 29.88
CA SER A 12 -0.74 -14.02 28.52
C SER A 12 -0.69 -12.77 27.64
N SER A 13 0.41 -12.51 26.96
CA SER A 13 0.47 -11.50 25.90
C SER A 13 -0.33 -12.01 24.70
N ILE A 14 -1.56 -11.50 24.55
CA ILE A 14 -2.38 -11.71 23.36
C ILE A 14 -1.74 -10.91 22.24
N PHE A 15 -0.98 -11.58 21.37
CA PHE A 15 -0.53 -11.00 20.12
C PHE A 15 -1.75 -10.87 19.19
N SER A 16 -2.43 -9.71 19.21
CA SER A 16 -3.37 -9.35 18.16
C SER A 16 -2.61 -9.21 16.85
N ASN A 17 -2.53 -10.29 16.07
CA ASN A 17 -2.11 -10.23 14.69
C ASN A 17 -3.24 -9.54 13.91
N ALA A 18 -3.22 -8.21 13.86
CA ALA A 18 -4.01 -7.48 12.88
C ALA A 18 -3.49 -7.89 11.49
N ILE A 19 -4.19 -8.82 10.84
CA ILE A 19 -3.88 -9.22 9.47
C ILE A 19 -4.24 -8.03 8.58
N ALA A 20 -3.21 -7.36 8.06
CA ALA A 20 -3.39 -6.33 7.06
C ALA A 20 -4.09 -6.96 5.83
N SER A 21 -5.20 -6.37 5.39
CA SER A 21 -5.94 -6.86 4.21
C SER A 21 -5.37 -6.24 2.95
N GLU A 22 -4.92 -7.05 1.99
CA GLU A 22 -4.49 -6.55 0.68
C GLU A 22 -5.68 -5.90 -0.05
N GLN A 23 -5.47 -4.70 -0.57
CA GLN A 23 -6.49 -3.90 -1.25
C GLN A 23 -6.18 -3.73 -2.73
N PHE A 24 -4.89 -3.67 -3.07
CA PHE A 24 -4.45 -3.49 -4.45
C PHE A 24 -3.02 -3.95 -4.64
N VAL A 25 -2.72 -4.53 -5.81
CA VAL A 25 -1.36 -4.90 -6.23
C VAL A 25 -1.05 -4.21 -7.54
N CYS A 26 0.03 -3.45 -7.55
CA CYS A 26 0.59 -2.85 -8.75
C CYS A 26 1.88 -3.56 -9.15
N LYS A 27 1.86 -4.28 -10.26
CA LYS A 27 3.08 -4.86 -10.87
C LYS A 27 3.50 -3.99 -12.03
N THR A 28 4.72 -3.46 -11.98
CA THR A 28 5.32 -2.71 -13.10
C THR A 28 6.50 -3.51 -13.66
N SER A 29 7.16 -3.02 -14.70
CA SER A 29 8.41 -3.61 -15.20
C SER A 29 9.56 -3.56 -14.18
N THR A 30 9.48 -2.66 -13.19
CA THR A 30 10.60 -2.33 -12.28
C THR A 30 10.26 -2.53 -10.81
N HIS A 31 8.98 -2.55 -10.45
CA HIS A 31 8.52 -2.60 -9.06
C HIS A 31 7.36 -3.58 -8.90
N ILE A 32 7.25 -4.15 -7.71
CA ILE A 32 6.00 -4.71 -7.20
C ILE A 32 5.60 -3.84 -6.02
N VAL A 33 4.38 -3.34 -6.02
CA VAL A 33 3.83 -2.51 -4.96
C VAL A 33 2.52 -3.12 -4.48
N THR A 34 2.33 -3.21 -3.16
CA THR A 34 1.04 -3.56 -2.57
C THR A 34 0.51 -2.41 -1.72
N VAL A 35 -0.81 -2.27 -1.74
CA VAL A 35 -1.57 -1.41 -0.84
C VAL A 35 -2.37 -2.30 0.10
N ASN A 36 -2.13 -2.16 1.39
CA ASN A 36 -2.83 -2.93 2.43
C ASN A 36 -3.64 -2.00 3.33
N LEU A 37 -4.81 -2.45 3.78
CA LEU A 37 -5.58 -1.83 4.85
C LEU A 37 -5.07 -2.36 6.19
N LEU A 38 -4.54 -1.46 7.04
CA LEU A 38 -4.06 -1.83 8.39
C LEU A 38 -5.17 -1.73 9.44
N SER A 39 -6.00 -0.70 9.32
CA SER A 39 -7.16 -0.42 10.16
C SER A 39 -8.08 0.53 9.40
N PRO A 40 -9.35 0.73 9.80
CA PRO A 40 -10.27 1.60 9.07
C PRO A 40 -9.66 2.97 8.75
N GLY A 41 -9.59 3.30 7.45
CA GLY A 41 -9.04 4.57 6.96
C GLY A 41 -7.50 4.68 6.94
N LYS A 42 -6.75 3.69 7.46
CA LYS A 42 -5.28 3.69 7.46
C LYS A 42 -4.72 2.63 6.53
N TYR A 43 -3.97 3.08 5.52
CA TYR A 43 -3.37 2.22 4.52
C TYR A 43 -1.85 2.14 4.68
N GLN A 44 -1.28 1.07 4.15
CA GLN A 44 0.14 0.83 4.07
C GLN A 44 0.53 0.60 2.60
N TYR A 45 1.63 1.22 2.20
CA TYR A 45 2.32 0.98 0.95
C TYR A 45 3.55 0.12 1.23
N ILE A 46 3.71 -0.94 0.46
CA ILE A 46 4.91 -1.79 0.50
C ILE A 46 5.44 -1.93 -0.92
N ALA A 47 6.74 -1.75 -1.11
CA ALA A 47 7.38 -1.90 -2.42
C ALA A 47 8.61 -2.80 -2.39
N TRP A 48 8.79 -3.51 -3.50
CA TRP A 48 9.95 -4.32 -3.83
C TRP A 48 10.47 -3.89 -5.21
N ASN A 49 11.75 -3.58 -5.31
CA ASN A 49 12.42 -3.31 -6.57
C ASN A 49 12.77 -4.65 -7.24
N LYS A 50 12.32 -4.85 -8.48
CA LYS A 50 12.67 -6.06 -9.24
C LYS A 50 14.20 -6.15 -9.39
N PRO A 51 14.77 -7.38 -9.30
CA PRO A 51 14.11 -8.69 -9.36
C PRO A 51 13.58 -9.23 -8.00
N LYS A 52 13.56 -8.42 -6.93
CA LYS A 52 13.10 -8.88 -5.62
C LYS A 52 11.63 -9.29 -5.64
N SER A 53 11.30 -10.44 -5.07
CA SER A 53 9.94 -10.94 -4.88
C SER A 53 9.30 -10.47 -3.57
N ILE A 54 7.97 -10.56 -3.48
CA ILE A 54 7.19 -10.21 -2.28
C ILE A 54 7.52 -11.06 -1.03
N THR A 55 8.14 -12.22 -1.23
CA THR A 55 8.58 -13.12 -0.15
C THR A 55 9.88 -12.66 0.53
N LYS A 56 10.53 -11.61 0.00
CA LYS A 56 11.75 -11.03 0.58
C LYS A 56 11.42 -9.75 1.35
N LYS A 57 12.39 -9.26 2.13
CA LYS A 57 12.26 -7.97 2.85
C LYS A 57 11.95 -6.83 1.87
N PRO A 58 10.87 -6.05 2.11
CA PRO A 58 10.55 -4.88 1.29
C PRO A 58 11.67 -3.85 1.21
N ASP A 59 11.74 -3.14 0.10
CA ASP A 59 12.65 -1.98 -0.09
C ASP A 59 12.06 -0.71 0.52
N LYS A 60 10.73 -0.60 0.52
CA LYS A 60 10.01 0.54 1.11
C LYS A 60 8.77 0.05 1.83
N VAL A 61 8.54 0.62 3.02
CA VAL A 61 7.27 0.52 3.74
C VAL A 61 6.88 1.94 4.15
N ILE A 62 5.64 2.35 3.86
CA ILE A 62 5.07 3.62 4.27
C ILE A 62 3.71 3.33 4.90
N VAL A 63 3.48 3.83 6.10
CA VAL A 63 2.22 3.65 6.85
C VAL A 63 1.49 4.98 6.96
N GLY A 64 0.18 4.93 7.16
CA GLY A 64 -0.65 6.13 7.31
C GLY A 64 -1.09 6.76 5.99
N GLY A 65 -1.11 5.99 4.91
CA GLY A 65 -1.73 6.43 3.66
C GLY A 65 -3.25 6.54 3.78
N LYS A 66 -3.84 7.31 2.85
CA LYS A 66 -5.30 7.53 2.76
C LYS A 66 -5.83 7.04 1.43
N LYS A 67 -7.08 6.59 1.43
CA LYS A 67 -7.84 6.27 0.22
C LYS A 67 -8.71 7.45 -0.18
N ILE A 68 -8.69 7.77 -1.46
CA ILE A 68 -9.51 8.79 -2.10
C ILE A 68 -10.28 8.10 -3.23
N THR A 69 -11.56 8.43 -3.35
CA THR A 69 -12.38 8.03 -4.50
C THR A 69 -12.82 9.29 -5.21
N GLU A 70 -12.48 9.38 -6.49
CA GLU A 70 -12.70 10.55 -7.33
C GLU A 70 -13.45 10.16 -8.60
N GLY A 71 -13.99 11.17 -9.28
CA GLY A 71 -14.80 10.98 -10.48
C GLY A 71 -16.22 10.48 -10.21
N THR A 72 -16.98 10.39 -11.29
CA THR A 72 -18.39 9.98 -11.31
C THR A 72 -18.65 8.99 -12.44
N GLY A 73 -19.69 8.16 -12.29
CA GLY A 73 -20.09 7.17 -13.30
C GLY A 73 -18.93 6.29 -13.75
N VAL A 74 -18.77 6.15 -15.07
CA VAL A 74 -17.69 5.35 -15.68
C VAL A 74 -16.29 5.89 -15.38
N CYS A 75 -16.16 7.18 -15.06
CA CYS A 75 -14.90 7.84 -14.75
C CYS A 75 -14.50 7.70 -13.27
N ARG A 76 -15.31 7.03 -12.44
CA ARG A 76 -15.02 6.86 -11.01
C ARG A 76 -13.83 5.93 -10.82
N TYR A 77 -12.83 6.37 -10.05
CA TYR A 77 -11.64 5.58 -9.75
C TYR A 77 -11.21 5.76 -8.28
N THR A 78 -10.42 4.81 -7.80
CA THR A 78 -9.84 4.86 -6.45
C THR A 78 -8.36 5.12 -6.55
N ARG A 79 -7.85 6.01 -5.70
CA ARG A 79 -6.41 6.19 -5.50
C ARG A 79 -6.05 6.18 -4.02
N TRP A 80 -4.83 5.77 -3.75
CA TRP A 80 -4.22 5.80 -2.44
C TRP A 80 -2.98 6.70 -2.48
N GLU A 81 -2.88 7.58 -1.51
CA GLU A 81 -1.76 8.52 -1.39
C GLU A 81 -0.92 8.17 -0.16
N PHE A 82 0.40 8.14 -0.34
CA PHE A 82 1.39 7.88 0.69
C PHE A 82 2.49 8.91 0.64
N ASN A 83 2.71 9.60 1.76
CA ASN A 83 3.78 10.61 1.87
C ASN A 83 4.96 10.03 2.64
N ASN A 84 6.17 10.32 2.17
CA ASN A 84 7.41 10.02 2.86
C ASN A 84 8.36 11.21 2.68
N SER A 85 8.41 12.08 3.69
CA SER A 85 9.10 13.37 3.61
C SER A 85 8.58 14.19 2.43
N ASN A 86 9.45 14.57 1.49
CA ASN A 86 9.10 15.34 0.30
C ASN A 86 8.70 14.49 -0.91
N VAL A 87 8.56 13.18 -0.75
CA VAL A 87 8.16 12.25 -1.82
C VAL A 87 6.73 11.78 -1.58
N GLN A 88 5.89 11.87 -2.61
CA GLN A 88 4.55 11.32 -2.61
C GLN A 88 4.47 10.15 -3.59
N TYR A 89 3.85 9.07 -3.14
CA TYR A 89 3.52 7.90 -3.95
C TYR A 89 2.01 7.82 -4.09
N ILE A 90 1.52 7.78 -5.32
CA ILE A 90 0.12 7.61 -5.64
C ILE A 90 -0.04 6.27 -6.36
N VAL A 91 -0.89 5.41 -5.83
CA VAL A 91 -1.30 4.17 -6.49
C VAL A 91 -2.79 4.28 -6.80
N SER A 92 -3.22 3.94 -8.01
CA SER A 92 -4.64 4.05 -8.38
C SER A 92 -5.11 2.86 -9.20
N THR A 93 -6.42 2.58 -9.10
CA THR A 93 -7.12 1.76 -10.10
C THR A 93 -7.09 2.47 -11.46
N PRO A 94 -7.43 1.80 -12.58
CA PRO A 94 -7.50 2.46 -13.87
C PRO A 94 -8.57 3.55 -13.80
N ALA A 95 -8.25 4.71 -14.34
CA ALA A 95 -9.24 5.71 -14.64
C ALA A 95 -9.51 5.62 -16.15
N THR A 96 -10.78 5.45 -16.52
CA THR A 96 -11.23 5.29 -17.91
C THR A 96 -11.28 6.62 -18.65
N CYS A 97 -11.27 7.73 -17.92
CA CYS A 97 -11.38 9.09 -18.43
C CYS A 97 -10.08 9.86 -18.19
N THR A 98 -8.95 9.29 -18.60
CA THR A 98 -7.64 9.93 -18.52
C THR A 98 -7.16 10.36 -19.89
N GLU A 99 -6.31 11.40 -19.93
CA GLU A 99 -5.68 11.85 -21.17
C GLU A 99 -4.74 10.78 -21.76
N GLY A 100 -4.17 9.91 -20.92
CA GLY A 100 -3.39 8.75 -21.35
C GLY A 100 -4.27 7.54 -21.62
N ILE A 101 -4.14 6.94 -22.80
CA ILE A 101 -4.78 5.64 -23.10
C ILE A 101 -4.00 4.55 -22.35
N PRO A 102 -4.61 3.87 -21.36
CA PRO A 102 -3.93 2.80 -20.65
C PRO A 102 -3.68 1.60 -21.58
N PRO A 103 -2.59 0.84 -21.37
CA PRO A 103 -2.41 -0.47 -22.02
C PRO A 103 -3.62 -1.38 -21.79
N SER A 104 -3.86 -2.32 -22.71
CA SER A 104 -5.04 -3.20 -22.67
C SER A 104 -5.13 -4.07 -21.40
N ASN A 105 -4.00 -4.39 -20.78
CA ASN A 105 -3.89 -5.17 -19.55
C ASN A 105 -3.55 -4.31 -18.31
N ALA A 106 -3.79 -3.00 -18.37
CA ALA A 106 -3.52 -2.12 -17.24
C ALA A 106 -4.57 -2.30 -16.14
N THR A 107 -4.10 -2.63 -14.95
CA THR A 107 -4.90 -2.74 -13.72
C THR A 107 -4.86 -1.49 -12.87
N GLY A 108 -4.02 -0.51 -13.22
CA GLY A 108 -3.88 0.73 -12.48
C GLY A 108 -2.64 1.54 -12.85
N GLN A 109 -2.28 2.50 -12.01
CA GLN A 109 -1.08 3.31 -12.17
C GLN A 109 -0.35 3.51 -10.83
N LEU A 110 0.98 3.53 -10.88
CA LEU A 110 1.85 4.07 -9.84
C LEU A 110 2.45 5.38 -10.34
N ALA A 111 2.30 6.46 -9.59
CA ALA A 111 2.91 7.75 -9.85
C ALA A 111 3.73 8.21 -8.64
N VAL A 112 4.86 8.87 -8.91
CA VAL A 112 5.78 9.39 -7.90
C VAL A 112 6.02 10.87 -8.15
N PHE A 113 5.86 11.66 -7.09
CA PHE A 113 6.09 13.09 -7.05
C PHE A 113 7.20 13.41 -6.04
N ILE A 114 8.04 14.40 -6.33
CA ILE A 114 9.06 14.91 -5.42
C ILE A 114 8.92 16.42 -5.37
N ASN A 115 8.73 16.98 -4.17
CA ASN A 115 8.39 18.40 -3.98
C ASN A 115 7.19 18.82 -4.84
N ASP A 116 6.13 18.01 -4.81
CA ASP A 116 4.88 18.20 -5.59
C ASP A 116 5.03 18.18 -7.12
N GLU A 117 6.24 17.95 -7.63
CA GLU A 117 6.50 17.83 -9.05
C GLU A 117 6.45 16.36 -9.49
N HIS A 118 5.68 16.06 -10.54
CA HIS A 118 5.62 14.73 -11.12
C HIS A 118 7.02 14.31 -11.61
N LYS A 119 7.50 13.15 -11.16
CA LYS A 119 8.80 12.62 -11.60
C LYS A 119 8.67 11.43 -12.51
N LYS A 120 7.75 10.52 -12.21
CA LYS A 120 7.56 9.31 -13.01
C LYS A 120 6.24 8.63 -12.73
N SER A 121 5.69 8.01 -13.76
CA SER A 121 4.57 7.07 -13.63
C SER A 121 4.88 5.75 -14.32
N TRP A 122 4.21 4.70 -13.86
CA TRP A 122 4.20 3.37 -14.45
C TRP A 122 2.79 2.83 -14.47
N TRP A 123 2.44 2.13 -15.53
CA TRP A 123 1.24 1.31 -15.55
C TRP A 123 1.44 0.07 -14.67
N CYS A 124 0.43 -0.21 -13.86
CA CYS A 124 0.27 -1.48 -13.17
C CYS A 124 -0.35 -2.45 -14.17
N LEU A 125 0.25 -3.63 -14.32
CA LEU A 125 -0.22 -4.69 -15.22
C LEU A 125 -0.62 -5.92 -14.39
N GLU A 126 -1.40 -6.82 -14.98
CA GLU A 126 -1.71 -8.14 -14.40
C GLU A 126 -0.46 -9.02 -14.17
#